data_AF-A0A1Y3B476-F1
#
_entry.id   AF-A0A1Y3B476-F1
#
_cell.length_a   1.000
_cell.length_b   1.000
_cell.length_c   1.000
_cell.angle_alpha   90.00
_cell.angle_beta   90.00
_cell.angle_gamma   90.00
#
_symmetry.space_group_name_H-M   'P 1'
#
loop_
_entity.id
_entity.type
_entity.pdbx_description
1 polymer ?
#
loop_
_entity_poly.entity_id
_entity_poly.type
_entity_poly.pdbx_seq_one_letter_code
_entity_poly.pdbx_strand_id
1 'polypeptide(L)'
;MDLSYILDDITLEKLLDIPHWSDELKQVEFQSMQQFENALIKWEDILQQVLECYDYNTFGSYVDFYHSYQKSNSNLTDFILNYEAKITTESMSCVAQSLVLMQNLSIEDCLYGGSNFSLVSCEEMIMIMTADENGEGKLQTKYQLDAKDNVKEHVLVCLKFQIMDCNRSGYVLLDPGYHIARPIIVMNDCQFPHTGWFNGTKNRKISKDYCYQIINDQYIAWKVRETKIDDPNEVIRQYLNIIYIHKEFIKFASVTEKRSCIFSLKSYVIRNRKGAVAGFYSWIEEKNLTIFYEENGKRISKKFHINDLNQPEVHCCLKKVAAYSLEPKDYQTSFLTILSDYRQSLYDEEFCFDLCEIDKWIEE
;
A
#
# COMPACT_ATOMS: atom_id res chain seq x y z
N MET A 1 18.77 -9.59 -26.48
CA MET A 1 18.26 -8.37 -27.12
C MET A 1 18.29 -7.33 -26.01
N ASP A 2 18.85 -6.15 -26.23
CA ASP A 2 19.09 -5.17 -25.16
C ASP A 2 17.72 -4.66 -24.62
N LEU A 3 17.52 -4.74 -23.30
CA LEU A 3 16.24 -4.49 -22.61
C LEU A 3 15.68 -3.10 -22.95
N SER A 4 16.56 -2.13 -23.15
CA SER A 4 16.21 -0.78 -23.60
C SER A 4 15.38 -0.77 -24.89
N TYR A 5 15.76 -1.58 -25.88
CA TYR A 5 15.03 -1.68 -27.15
C TYR A 5 13.70 -2.43 -27.03
N ILE A 6 13.54 -3.28 -26.02
CA ILE A 6 12.28 -4.00 -25.78
C ILE A 6 11.26 -3.07 -25.10
N LEU A 7 11.72 -2.26 -24.15
CA LEU A 7 10.87 -1.30 -23.45
C LEU A 7 10.38 -0.17 -24.36
N ASP A 8 11.16 0.22 -25.39
CA ASP A 8 10.75 1.22 -26.39
C ASP A 8 9.48 0.84 -27.17
N ASP A 9 9.17 -0.46 -27.31
CA ASP A 9 8.01 -0.98 -28.06
C ASP A 9 6.81 -1.36 -27.17
N ILE A 10 6.94 -1.25 -25.85
CA ILE A 10 5.93 -1.67 -24.87
C ILE A 10 5.36 -0.45 -24.15
N THR A 11 4.04 -0.42 -24.02
CA THR A 11 3.34 0.61 -23.25
C THR A 11 3.02 0.09 -21.85
N LEU A 12 2.92 0.99 -20.86
CA LEU A 12 2.53 0.63 -19.49
C LEU A 12 1.20 -0.15 -19.48
N GLU A 13 0.25 0.27 -20.31
CA GLU A 13 -1.06 -0.39 -20.51
C GLU A 13 -0.94 -1.84 -20.99
N LYS A 14 0.08 -2.20 -21.78
CA LYS A 14 0.31 -3.59 -22.17
C LYS A 14 0.90 -4.39 -21.01
N LEU A 15 1.77 -3.79 -20.22
CA LEU A 15 2.48 -4.44 -19.12
C LEU A 15 1.56 -4.70 -17.91
N LEU A 16 0.84 -3.68 -17.45
CA LEU A 16 -0.01 -3.71 -16.25
C LEU A 16 -1.51 -3.74 -16.56
N ASP A 17 -1.92 -3.95 -17.83
CA ASP A 17 -3.30 -3.84 -18.31
C ASP A 17 -3.86 -2.40 -18.20
N ILE A 18 -4.94 -2.12 -18.92
CA ILE A 18 -5.64 -0.84 -18.85
C ILE A 18 -6.55 -0.85 -17.60
N PRO A 19 -6.43 0.14 -16.69
CA PRO A 19 -7.33 0.26 -15.55
C PRO A 19 -8.80 0.25 -15.99
N HIS A 20 -9.63 -0.53 -15.29
CA HIS A 20 -11.07 -0.60 -15.55
C HIS A 20 -11.85 -0.21 -14.31
N TRP A 21 -12.92 0.55 -14.57
CA TRP A 21 -13.76 1.20 -13.58
C TRP A 21 -15.21 0.79 -13.76
N SER A 22 -15.96 0.61 -12.68
CA SER A 22 -17.40 0.34 -12.73
C SER A 22 -18.23 1.61 -12.95
N ASP A 23 -19.50 1.54 -12.54
CA ASP A 23 -20.35 2.70 -12.28
C ASP A 23 -19.84 3.52 -11.08
N GLU A 24 -20.43 4.70 -10.89
CA GLU A 24 -20.08 5.63 -9.81
C GLU A 24 -20.23 5.01 -8.42
N LEU A 25 -19.40 5.47 -7.47
CA LEU A 25 -19.48 5.03 -6.09
C LEU A 25 -20.87 5.28 -5.50
N LYS A 26 -21.45 4.25 -4.89
CA LYS A 26 -22.73 4.34 -4.18
C LYS A 26 -22.61 5.28 -3.00
N GLN A 27 -23.60 6.16 -2.84
CA GLN A 27 -23.68 7.05 -1.70
C GLN A 27 -24.57 6.43 -0.62
N VAL A 28 -24.01 6.29 0.58
CA VAL A 28 -24.73 5.84 1.77
C VAL A 28 -25.28 7.03 2.55
N GLU A 29 -26.53 6.94 2.98
CA GLU A 29 -27.18 7.99 3.77
C GLU A 29 -27.19 7.65 5.28
N PHE A 30 -26.72 8.61 6.07
CA PHE A 30 -26.82 8.60 7.53
C PHE A 30 -27.85 9.65 7.94
N GLN A 31 -28.81 9.28 8.79
CA GLN A 31 -29.84 10.20 9.27
C GLN A 31 -29.26 11.29 10.16
N SER A 32 -28.22 10.98 10.93
CA SER A 32 -27.57 11.93 11.82
C SER A 32 -26.07 11.71 11.98
N MET A 33 -25.37 12.74 12.47
CA MET A 33 -23.94 12.64 12.82
C MET A 33 -23.66 11.50 13.80
N GLN A 34 -24.53 11.32 14.81
CA GLN A 34 -24.38 10.27 15.81
C GLN A 34 -24.44 8.86 15.18
N GLN A 35 -25.30 8.67 14.17
CA GLN A 35 -25.39 7.39 13.46
C GLN A 35 -24.12 7.12 12.67
N PHE A 36 -23.57 8.15 12.02
CA PHE A 36 -22.31 8.07 11.30
C PHE A 36 -21.13 7.74 12.24
N GLU A 37 -21.01 8.43 13.38
CA GLU A 37 -19.97 8.17 14.39
C GLU A 37 -20.03 6.74 14.95
N ASN A 38 -21.23 6.22 15.21
CA ASN A 38 -21.41 4.84 15.65
C ASN A 38 -20.93 3.82 14.60
N ALA A 39 -21.17 4.10 13.31
CA ALA A 39 -20.67 3.28 12.22
C ALA A 39 -19.13 3.32 12.12
N LEU A 40 -18.53 4.51 12.27
CA LEU A 40 -17.06 4.68 12.28
C LEU A 40 -16.39 3.83 13.37
N ILE A 41 -16.93 3.82 14.60
CA ILE A 41 -16.39 3.02 15.71
C ILE A 41 -16.37 1.53 15.34
N LYS A 42 -17.45 1.05 14.72
CA LYS A 42 -17.57 -0.34 14.30
C LYS A 42 -16.58 -0.69 13.19
N TRP A 43 -16.47 0.16 12.17
CA TRP A 43 -15.53 -0.08 11.07
C TRP A 43 -14.07 0.04 11.50
N GLU A 44 -13.77 0.90 12.48
CA GLU A 44 -12.44 0.96 13.10
C GLU A 44 -12.08 -0.37 13.77
N ASP A 45 -13.00 -0.96 14.55
CA ASP A 45 -12.76 -2.25 15.20
C ASP A 45 -12.57 -3.37 14.16
N ILE A 46 -13.40 -3.43 13.11
CA ILE A 46 -13.26 -4.41 12.02
C ILE A 46 -11.90 -4.25 11.30
N LEU A 47 -11.51 -3.03 10.96
CA LEU A 47 -10.21 -2.73 10.34
C LEU A 47 -9.05 -3.19 11.24
N GLN A 48 -9.11 -2.87 12.54
CA GLN A 48 -8.09 -3.24 13.50
C GLN A 48 -7.98 -4.76 13.68
N GLN A 49 -9.11 -5.49 13.67
CA GLN A 49 -9.12 -6.94 13.69
C GLN A 49 -8.45 -7.53 12.43
N VAL A 50 -8.79 -7.03 11.24
CA VAL A 50 -8.16 -7.48 9.98
C VAL A 50 -6.65 -7.23 9.99
N LEU A 51 -6.21 -6.07 10.48
CA LEU A 51 -4.79 -5.75 10.60
C LEU A 51 -4.06 -6.71 11.55
N GLU A 52 -4.68 -7.05 12.68
CA GLU A 52 -4.12 -7.94 13.69
C GLU A 52 -4.09 -9.41 13.22
N CYS A 53 -5.10 -9.86 12.47
CA CYS A 53 -5.25 -11.25 12.02
C CYS A 53 -4.38 -11.63 10.82
N TYR A 54 -4.14 -10.71 9.88
CA TYR A 54 -3.56 -11.06 8.58
C TYR A 54 -2.27 -10.31 8.32
N ASP A 55 -1.10 -10.92 8.49
CA ASP A 55 0.22 -10.33 8.21
C ASP A 55 0.34 -9.79 6.78
N TYR A 56 0.85 -8.57 6.57
CA TYR A 56 1.17 -8.06 5.23
C TYR A 56 2.35 -8.85 4.67
N ASN A 57 2.24 -9.34 3.44
CA ASN A 57 3.27 -10.21 2.85
C ASN A 57 3.35 -10.07 1.33
N THR A 58 4.35 -9.34 0.82
CA THR A 58 4.65 -9.29 -0.62
C THR A 58 5.80 -10.20 -1.04
N PHE A 59 6.51 -10.81 -0.07
CA PHE A 59 7.52 -11.83 -0.39
C PHE A 59 6.87 -13.06 -1.05
N GLY A 60 5.68 -13.45 -0.59
CA GLY A 60 4.99 -14.65 -1.09
C GLY A 60 4.61 -14.51 -2.57
N SER A 61 3.88 -13.44 -2.91
CA SER A 61 3.50 -13.15 -4.30
C SER A 61 4.72 -13.04 -5.22
N TYR A 62 5.83 -12.49 -4.73
CA TYR A 62 7.07 -12.37 -5.50
C TYR A 62 7.77 -13.71 -5.73
N VAL A 63 7.88 -14.56 -4.70
CA VAL A 63 8.49 -15.89 -4.83
C VAL A 63 7.68 -16.75 -5.80
N ASP A 64 6.35 -16.71 -5.71
CA ASP A 64 5.47 -17.42 -6.65
C ASP A 64 5.57 -16.88 -8.09
N PHE A 65 5.70 -15.56 -8.24
CA PHE A 65 5.95 -14.90 -9.52
C PHE A 65 7.26 -15.39 -10.14
N TYR A 66 8.36 -15.38 -9.37
CA TYR A 66 9.67 -15.86 -9.84
C TYR A 66 9.65 -17.36 -10.20
N HIS A 67 9.06 -18.21 -9.36
CA HIS A 67 8.92 -19.64 -9.69
C HIS A 67 8.08 -19.88 -10.94
N SER A 68 7.08 -19.04 -11.20
CA SER A 68 6.27 -19.10 -12.42
C SER A 68 7.07 -18.64 -13.63
N TYR A 69 7.88 -17.59 -13.49
CA TYR A 69 8.83 -17.11 -14.50
C TYR A 69 9.79 -18.23 -14.93
N GLN A 70 10.45 -18.87 -13.96
CA GLN A 70 11.40 -19.95 -14.22
C GLN A 70 10.76 -21.13 -14.99
N LYS A 71 9.47 -21.42 -14.76
CA LYS A 71 8.74 -22.48 -15.46
C LYS A 71 8.30 -22.09 -16.87
N SER A 72 8.20 -20.79 -17.15
CA SER A 72 7.69 -20.27 -18.42
C SER A 72 8.67 -20.41 -19.59
N ASN A 73 9.98 -20.52 -19.31
CA ASN A 73 11.07 -20.47 -20.31
C ASN A 73 10.96 -19.27 -21.28
N SER A 74 10.33 -18.18 -20.86
CA SER A 74 10.18 -16.93 -21.61
C SER A 74 11.18 -15.89 -21.10
N ASN A 75 11.46 -14.83 -21.86
CA ASN A 75 12.13 -13.67 -21.28
C ASN A 75 11.20 -12.96 -20.28
N LEU A 76 11.75 -12.16 -19.37
CA LEU A 76 10.98 -11.57 -18.28
C LEU A 76 9.83 -10.70 -18.77
N THR A 77 10.05 -9.94 -19.84
CA THR A 77 9.04 -9.03 -20.38
C THR A 77 7.85 -9.79 -20.95
N ASP A 78 8.10 -10.80 -21.80
CA ASP A 78 7.05 -11.67 -22.35
C ASP A 78 6.33 -12.44 -21.25
N PHE A 79 7.05 -12.88 -20.23
CA PHE A 79 6.45 -13.51 -19.06
C PHE A 79 5.51 -12.54 -18.34
N ILE A 80 5.95 -11.32 -18.03
CA ILE A 80 5.11 -10.31 -17.37
C ILE A 80 3.88 -10.02 -18.21
N LEU A 81 4.00 -9.81 -19.52
CA LEU A 81 2.86 -9.54 -20.41
C LEU A 81 1.75 -10.59 -20.29
N ASN A 82 2.12 -11.86 -20.09
CA ASN A 82 1.19 -12.98 -19.98
C ASN A 82 0.91 -13.42 -18.53
N TYR A 83 1.52 -12.78 -17.54
CA TYR A 83 1.38 -13.16 -16.13
C TYR A 83 0.04 -12.69 -15.56
N GLU A 84 -0.74 -13.64 -15.05
CA GLU A 84 -1.96 -13.39 -14.28
C GLU A 84 -1.64 -13.39 -12.78
N ALA A 85 -1.68 -12.22 -12.17
CA ALA A 85 -1.41 -12.07 -10.75
C ALA A 85 -2.48 -12.77 -9.90
N LYS A 86 -2.03 -13.54 -8.92
CA LYS A 86 -2.89 -14.30 -8.01
C LYS A 86 -3.00 -13.59 -6.68
N ILE A 87 -4.22 -13.47 -6.18
CA ILE A 87 -4.51 -12.94 -4.85
C ILE A 87 -4.77 -14.14 -3.95
N THR A 88 -3.97 -14.29 -2.90
CA THR A 88 -4.09 -15.43 -1.99
C THR A 88 -3.99 -15.00 -0.53
N THR A 89 -4.49 -15.84 0.37
CA THR A 89 -4.45 -15.61 1.82
C THR A 89 -3.05 -15.79 2.41
N GLU A 90 -2.15 -16.45 1.69
CA GLU A 90 -0.76 -16.67 2.08
C GLU A 90 0.13 -15.45 1.75
N SER A 91 -0.29 -14.64 0.78
CA SER A 91 0.42 -13.47 0.26
C SER A 91 -0.44 -12.22 0.33
N MET A 92 -0.66 -11.75 1.56
CA MET A 92 -1.57 -10.65 1.85
C MET A 92 -0.98 -9.27 1.50
N SER A 93 -1.09 -8.89 0.23
CA SER A 93 -0.80 -7.55 -0.30
C SER A 93 -1.85 -6.51 0.12
N CYS A 94 -1.72 -5.25 -0.33
CA CYS A 94 -2.74 -4.22 -0.16
C CYS A 94 -4.09 -4.61 -0.78
N VAL A 95 -4.08 -5.30 -1.92
CA VAL A 95 -5.27 -5.80 -2.60
C VAL A 95 -5.94 -6.90 -1.77
N ALA A 96 -5.18 -7.94 -1.41
CA ALA A 96 -5.70 -9.07 -0.63
C ALA A 96 -6.31 -8.60 0.70
N GLN A 97 -5.61 -7.70 1.42
CA GLN A 97 -6.10 -7.15 2.67
C GLN A 97 -7.36 -6.32 2.51
N SER A 98 -7.45 -5.51 1.45
CA SER A 98 -8.63 -4.70 1.18
C SER A 98 -9.85 -5.56 0.85
N LEU A 99 -9.66 -6.66 0.11
CA LEU A 99 -10.73 -7.62 -0.17
C LEU A 99 -11.21 -8.34 1.11
N VAL A 100 -10.28 -8.80 1.95
CA VAL A 100 -10.63 -9.39 3.25
C VAL A 100 -11.35 -8.38 4.13
N LEU A 101 -10.90 -7.12 4.17
CA LEU A 101 -11.58 -6.07 4.91
C LEU A 101 -13.01 -5.84 4.41
N MET A 102 -13.23 -5.73 3.11
CA MET A 102 -14.57 -5.60 2.53
C MET A 102 -15.47 -6.79 2.86
N GLN A 103 -14.92 -8.01 2.85
CA GLN A 103 -15.65 -9.20 3.26
C GLN A 103 -16.07 -9.13 4.74
N ASN A 104 -15.17 -8.76 5.65
CA ASN A 104 -15.50 -8.63 7.07
C ASN A 104 -16.51 -7.50 7.33
N LEU A 105 -16.35 -6.34 6.66
CA LEU A 105 -17.34 -5.26 6.68
C LEU A 105 -18.73 -5.76 6.24
N SER A 106 -18.80 -6.59 5.20
CA SER A 106 -20.05 -7.15 4.69
C SER A 106 -20.76 -8.10 5.66
N ILE A 107 -19.99 -8.85 6.45
CA ILE A 107 -20.50 -9.85 7.39
C ILE A 107 -20.89 -9.17 8.70
N GLU A 108 -20.04 -8.30 9.21
CA GLU A 108 -20.18 -7.72 10.54
C GLU A 108 -21.10 -6.49 10.54
N ASP A 109 -21.24 -5.77 9.41
CA ASP A 109 -22.12 -4.62 9.29
C ASP A 109 -23.18 -4.75 8.19
N CYS A 110 -24.30 -5.38 8.53
CA CYS A 110 -25.40 -5.60 7.59
C CYS A 110 -26.12 -4.32 7.12
N LEU A 111 -26.00 -3.20 7.85
CA LEU A 111 -26.68 -1.95 7.50
C LEU A 111 -25.90 -1.14 6.46
N TYR A 112 -24.61 -0.96 6.71
CA TYR A 112 -23.77 -0.07 5.91
C TYR A 112 -22.58 -0.77 5.25
N GLY A 113 -22.21 -1.95 5.72
CA GLY A 113 -21.17 -2.77 5.11
C GLY A 113 -21.59 -3.38 3.77
N GLY A 114 -20.72 -4.24 3.25
CA GLY A 114 -20.97 -4.96 2.00
C GLY A 114 -20.75 -4.09 0.77
N SER A 115 -21.68 -4.16 -0.18
CA SER A 115 -21.54 -3.54 -1.52
C SER A 115 -21.57 -2.01 -1.56
N ASN A 116 -21.55 -1.37 -0.39
CA ASN A 116 -21.45 0.09 -0.23
C ASN A 116 -20.00 0.56 -0.15
N PHE A 117 -19.09 -0.33 0.24
CA PHE A 117 -17.66 -0.09 0.15
C PHE A 117 -17.16 -0.52 -1.23
N SER A 118 -16.17 0.20 -1.73
CA SER A 118 -15.55 -0.04 -3.03
C SER A 118 -14.04 0.07 -2.92
N LEU A 119 -13.31 -0.69 -3.74
CA LEU A 119 -11.88 -0.45 -3.93
C LEU A 119 -11.68 0.80 -4.79
N VAL A 120 -10.73 1.63 -4.39
CA VAL A 120 -10.29 2.81 -5.16
C VAL A 120 -8.78 2.74 -5.37
N SER A 121 -8.30 3.21 -6.52
CA SER A 121 -6.86 3.28 -6.76
C SER A 121 -6.24 4.45 -6.02
N CYS A 122 -4.96 4.28 -5.70
CA CYS A 122 -4.08 5.33 -5.27
C CYS A 122 -2.87 5.36 -6.20
N GLU A 123 -2.52 6.56 -6.64
CA GLU A 123 -1.31 6.85 -7.40
C GLU A 123 -0.37 7.70 -6.55
N GLU A 124 0.90 7.33 -6.55
CA GLU A 124 1.89 7.95 -5.67
C GLU A 124 2.72 9.01 -6.39
N MET A 125 3.22 9.98 -5.61
CA MET A 125 4.19 10.99 -6.01
C MET A 125 3.83 11.83 -7.25
N ILE A 126 2.53 12.06 -7.50
CA ILE A 126 2.06 12.94 -8.58
C ILE A 126 2.24 14.41 -8.18
N MET A 127 3.45 14.94 -8.34
CA MET A 127 3.68 16.37 -8.22
C MET A 127 4.71 16.90 -9.23
N ILE A 128 4.29 17.87 -10.05
CA ILE A 128 5.21 18.83 -10.64
C ILE A 128 5.17 20.09 -9.78
N MET A 129 6.31 20.46 -9.19
CA MET A 129 6.49 21.77 -8.58
C MET A 129 6.83 22.77 -9.69
N THR A 130 5.85 23.50 -10.21
CA THR A 130 6.12 24.64 -11.10
C THR A 130 6.27 25.91 -10.26
N ALA A 131 7.41 26.60 -10.40
CA ALA A 131 7.53 27.98 -9.96
C ALA A 131 6.54 28.83 -10.75
N ASP A 132 5.79 29.69 -10.05
CA ASP A 132 4.86 30.61 -10.71
C ASP A 132 5.63 31.49 -11.70
N GLU A 133 5.09 31.68 -12.91
CA GLU A 133 5.72 32.46 -14.00
C GLU A 133 5.96 33.93 -13.59
N ASN A 134 5.37 34.34 -12.46
CA ASN A 134 5.44 35.70 -11.90
C ASN A 134 6.33 35.83 -10.66
N GLY A 135 7.06 34.79 -10.23
CA GLY A 135 8.03 34.90 -9.14
C GLY A 135 7.47 35.20 -7.73
N GLU A 136 6.15 35.24 -7.57
CA GLU A 136 5.47 35.52 -6.29
C GLU A 136 5.17 34.23 -5.51
N GLY A 137 6.20 33.48 -5.13
CA GLY A 137 6.27 32.70 -3.88
C GLY A 137 5.16 31.70 -3.50
N LYS A 138 4.20 31.36 -4.38
CA LYS A 138 3.24 30.27 -4.17
C LYS A 138 3.56 29.13 -5.13
N LEU A 139 4.03 28.02 -4.57
CA LEU A 139 4.13 26.75 -5.29
C LEU A 139 2.74 26.37 -5.79
N GLN A 140 2.50 26.49 -7.10
CA GLN A 140 1.29 25.95 -7.69
C GLN A 140 1.45 24.44 -7.83
N THR A 141 0.59 23.68 -7.17
CA THR A 141 0.52 22.23 -7.34
C THR A 141 -0.26 21.95 -8.61
N LYS A 142 0.43 21.60 -9.71
CA LYS A 142 -0.23 21.08 -10.91
C LYS A 142 -0.31 19.57 -10.80
N TYR A 143 -1.52 19.07 -10.62
CA TYR A 143 -1.81 17.64 -10.60
C TYR A 143 -1.79 17.10 -12.04
N GLN A 144 -1.07 16.01 -12.28
CA GLN A 144 -1.27 15.23 -13.50
C GLN A 144 -2.36 14.19 -13.24
N LEU A 145 -3.60 14.62 -13.04
CA LEU A 145 -4.72 13.72 -12.68
C LEU A 145 -4.99 12.67 -13.77
N ASP A 146 -4.83 13.06 -15.03
CA ASP A 146 -5.17 12.27 -16.22
C ASP A 146 -3.94 11.77 -17.00
N ALA A 147 -2.75 11.78 -16.39
CA ALA A 147 -1.58 11.20 -17.05
C ALA A 147 -1.81 9.71 -17.25
N LYS A 148 -1.69 9.25 -18.51
CA LYS A 148 -1.87 7.85 -18.89
C LYS A 148 -0.87 6.93 -18.20
N ASP A 149 0.28 7.50 -17.84
CA ASP A 149 1.41 6.80 -17.25
C ASP A 149 1.33 6.77 -15.71
N ASN A 150 0.27 7.32 -15.11
CA ASN A 150 0.07 7.23 -13.66
C ASN A 150 -0.20 5.80 -13.20
N VAL A 151 0.79 5.21 -12.55
CA VAL A 151 0.73 3.84 -12.03
C VAL A 151 -0.23 3.74 -10.85
N LYS A 152 -1.12 2.72 -10.88
CA LYS A 152 -2.07 2.43 -9.79
C LYS A 152 -1.42 1.49 -8.79
N GLU A 153 -0.46 2.02 -8.04
CA GLU A 153 0.45 1.22 -7.19
C GLU A 153 -0.20 0.67 -5.93
N HIS A 154 -1.26 1.31 -5.48
CA HIS A 154 -1.91 0.98 -4.23
C HIS A 154 -3.43 1.01 -4.38
N VAL A 155 -4.11 0.25 -3.50
CA VAL A 155 -5.56 0.27 -3.38
C VAL A 155 -5.97 0.40 -1.93
N LEU A 156 -7.10 1.06 -1.70
CA LEU A 156 -7.70 1.18 -0.39
C LEU A 156 -9.22 1.12 -0.50
N VAL A 157 -9.88 0.94 0.64
CA VAL A 157 -11.34 0.76 0.71
C VAL A 157 -12.00 2.12 0.95
N CYS A 158 -13.01 2.46 0.16
CA CYS A 158 -13.70 3.74 0.18
C CYS A 158 -15.21 3.56 0.35
N LEU A 159 -15.84 4.47 1.09
CA LEU A 159 -17.29 4.63 1.16
C LEU A 159 -17.64 6.11 0.99
N LYS A 160 -18.55 6.41 0.05
CA LYS A 160 -19.12 7.75 -0.14
C LYS A 160 -20.37 7.88 0.74
N PHE A 161 -20.52 9.00 1.44
CA PHE A 161 -21.65 9.19 2.34
C PHE A 161 -22.26 10.59 2.31
N GLN A 162 -23.50 10.67 2.82
CA GLN A 162 -24.19 11.92 3.16
C GLN A 162 -24.87 11.81 4.51
N ILE A 163 -24.76 12.88 5.31
CA ILE A 163 -25.41 13.05 6.60
C ILE A 163 -26.61 13.98 6.39
N MET A 164 -27.82 13.44 6.55
CA MET A 164 -29.06 14.06 6.11
C MET A 164 -29.48 15.26 6.96
N ASP A 165 -29.33 15.19 8.29
CA ASP A 165 -29.75 16.26 9.22
C ASP A 165 -29.05 17.60 9.01
N CYS A 166 -27.81 17.58 8.51
CA CYS A 166 -26.99 18.76 8.25
C CYS A 166 -26.60 18.92 6.77
N ASN A 167 -27.06 18.02 5.89
CA ASN A 167 -26.77 18.02 4.45
C ASN A 167 -25.26 18.08 4.12
N ARG A 168 -24.44 17.35 4.87
CA ARG A 168 -22.98 17.29 4.69
C ARG A 168 -22.58 15.95 4.12
N SER A 169 -21.58 15.91 3.25
CA SER A 169 -21.12 14.70 2.58
C SER A 169 -19.61 14.59 2.56
N GLY A 170 -19.14 13.39 2.28
CA GLY A 170 -17.72 13.10 2.25
C GLY A 170 -17.43 11.64 1.92
N TYR A 171 -16.22 11.23 2.26
CA TYR A 171 -15.72 9.88 2.05
C TYR A 171 -15.09 9.34 3.32
N VAL A 172 -15.25 8.03 3.55
CA VAL A 172 -14.49 7.27 4.53
C VAL A 172 -13.49 6.41 3.78
N LEU A 173 -12.22 6.50 4.15
CA LEU A 173 -11.15 5.70 3.60
C LEU A 173 -10.59 4.78 4.69
N LEU A 174 -10.40 3.50 4.34
CA LEU A 174 -9.77 2.49 5.18
C LEU A 174 -8.59 1.92 4.40
N ASP A 175 -7.39 2.03 4.96
CA ASP A 175 -6.15 1.69 4.27
C ASP A 175 -5.36 0.62 5.03
N PRO A 176 -5.69 -0.66 4.82
CA PRO A 176 -4.97 -1.74 5.49
C PRO A 176 -3.54 -1.92 4.93
N GLY A 177 -3.31 -1.59 3.66
CA GLY A 177 -2.01 -1.77 2.99
C GLY A 177 -0.94 -0.80 3.50
N TYR A 178 -1.31 0.45 3.80
CA TYR A 178 -0.45 1.41 4.52
C TYR A 178 -0.48 1.27 6.04
N HIS A 179 -1.13 0.22 6.54
CA HIS A 179 -1.19 -0.13 7.96
C HIS A 179 -1.86 0.96 8.82
N ILE A 180 -2.79 1.73 8.23
CA ILE A 180 -3.51 2.77 8.95
C ILE A 180 -4.62 2.10 9.77
N ALA A 181 -4.47 2.08 11.08
CA ALA A 181 -5.38 1.37 11.99
C ALA A 181 -6.63 2.18 12.41
N ARG A 182 -7.08 3.09 11.53
CA ARG A 182 -8.25 3.94 11.77
C ARG A 182 -8.95 4.36 10.49
N PRO A 183 -10.26 4.65 10.55
CA PRO A 183 -10.95 5.36 9.48
C PRO A 183 -10.40 6.76 9.26
N ILE A 184 -10.28 7.13 7.99
CA ILE A 184 -9.91 8.47 7.55
C ILE A 184 -11.16 9.11 6.96
N ILE A 185 -11.60 10.21 7.54
CA ILE A 185 -12.82 10.91 7.17
C ILE A 185 -12.45 12.15 6.38
N VAL A 186 -12.91 12.22 5.13
CA VAL A 186 -12.65 13.32 4.22
C VAL A 186 -13.98 14.04 3.93
N MET A 187 -14.24 15.14 4.65
CA MET A 187 -15.46 15.93 4.48
C MET A 187 -15.30 16.93 3.33
N ASN A 188 -16.35 17.19 2.56
CA ASN A 188 -16.37 18.21 1.51
C ASN A 188 -16.06 19.63 2.03
N ASP A 189 -16.43 19.92 3.27
CA ASP A 189 -16.23 21.23 3.90
C ASP A 189 -14.99 21.31 4.80
N CYS A 190 -14.22 20.21 4.89
CA CYS A 190 -13.06 20.05 5.79
C CYS A 190 -13.36 20.34 7.28
N GLN A 191 -14.63 20.33 7.70
CA GLN A 191 -15.01 20.52 9.10
C GLN A 191 -15.16 19.18 9.80
N PHE A 192 -15.14 19.16 11.14
CA PHE A 192 -15.43 17.96 11.94
C PHE A 192 -16.65 17.20 11.37
N PRO A 193 -16.60 15.86 11.18
CA PRO A 193 -15.61 14.90 11.68
C PRO A 193 -14.40 14.66 10.76
N HIS A 194 -14.05 15.61 9.88
CA HIS A 194 -12.85 15.52 9.06
C HIS A 194 -11.58 15.19 9.88
N THR A 195 -10.80 14.19 9.46
CA THR A 195 -9.65 13.70 10.24
C THR A 195 -8.51 14.72 10.33
N GLY A 196 -8.28 15.52 9.29
CA GLY A 196 -7.16 16.46 9.25
C GLY A 196 -5.78 15.76 9.25
N TRP A 197 -4.76 16.46 9.74
CA TRP A 197 -3.40 15.90 9.86
C TRP A 197 -3.32 14.88 11.00
N PHE A 198 -2.79 13.70 10.71
CA PHE A 198 -2.49 12.69 11.72
C PHE A 198 -1.14 12.04 11.46
N ASN A 199 -0.53 11.51 12.52
CA ASN A 199 0.71 10.77 12.38
C ASN A 199 0.43 9.40 11.76
N GLY A 200 1.01 9.15 10.59
CA GLY A 200 0.89 7.87 9.90
C GLY A 200 1.95 6.88 10.34
N THR A 201 3.22 7.30 10.31
CA THR A 201 4.35 6.46 10.74
C THR A 201 5.41 7.27 11.47
N LYS A 202 6.14 6.60 12.37
CA LYS A 202 7.27 7.19 13.08
C LYS A 202 8.42 6.19 13.18
N ASN A 203 9.61 6.61 12.77
CA ASN A 203 10.84 5.88 13.02
C ASN A 203 11.77 6.68 13.94
N ARG A 204 13.01 6.24 14.14
CA ARG A 204 13.96 6.89 15.06
C ARG A 204 14.41 8.29 14.62
N LYS A 205 14.27 8.62 13.34
CA LYS A 205 14.77 9.86 12.73
C LYS A 205 13.66 10.74 12.15
N ILE A 206 12.62 10.13 11.59
CA ILE A 206 11.60 10.78 10.78
C ILE A 206 10.20 10.44 11.30
N SER A 207 9.33 11.45 11.33
CA SER A 207 7.89 11.34 11.45
C SER A 207 7.25 11.55 10.08
N LYS A 208 6.28 10.72 9.70
CA LYS A 208 5.44 10.97 8.52
C LYS A 208 4.02 11.26 8.97
N ASP A 209 3.54 12.44 8.63
CA ASP A 209 2.17 12.87 8.88
C ASP A 209 1.38 12.88 7.58
N TYR A 210 0.11 12.47 7.65
CA TYR A 210 -0.79 12.36 6.51
C TYR A 210 -1.99 13.29 6.66
N CYS A 211 -2.47 13.83 5.55
CA CYS A 211 -3.68 14.62 5.49
C CYS A 211 -4.38 14.39 4.16
N TYR A 212 -5.70 14.23 4.20
CA TYR A 212 -6.51 13.87 3.03
C TYR A 212 -7.46 15.01 2.72
N GLN A 213 -7.62 15.37 1.45
CA GLN A 213 -8.49 16.47 1.05
C GLN A 213 -9.09 16.23 -0.33
N ILE A 214 -10.40 16.41 -0.47
CA ILE A 214 -11.08 16.32 -1.77
C ILE A 214 -10.54 17.43 -2.68
N ILE A 215 -10.10 17.04 -3.88
CA ILE A 215 -9.66 17.97 -4.93
C ILE A 215 -10.89 18.38 -5.76
N ASN A 216 -11.65 17.38 -6.22
CA ASN A 216 -12.86 17.51 -7.02
C ASN A 216 -13.74 16.25 -6.82
N ASP A 217 -14.77 16.08 -7.65
CA ASP A 217 -15.69 14.94 -7.62
C ASP A 217 -15.06 13.59 -8.01
N GLN A 218 -13.80 13.58 -8.43
CA GLN A 218 -13.09 12.39 -8.89
C GLN A 218 -11.86 12.03 -8.07
N TYR A 219 -11.31 12.96 -7.29
CA TYR A 219 -10.03 12.76 -6.64
C TYR A 219 -9.95 13.28 -5.21
N ILE A 220 -9.25 12.51 -4.37
CA ILE A 220 -8.77 12.93 -3.06
C ILE A 220 -7.24 13.05 -3.11
N ALA A 221 -6.72 14.18 -2.67
CA ALA A 221 -5.30 14.36 -2.39
C ALA A 221 -4.95 13.69 -1.07
N TRP A 222 -3.94 12.83 -1.07
CA TRP A 222 -3.25 12.36 0.13
C TRP A 222 -1.90 13.08 0.24
N LYS A 223 -1.82 14.04 1.16
CA LYS A 223 -0.62 14.83 1.43
C LYS A 223 0.24 14.12 2.47
N VAL A 224 1.52 13.96 2.17
CA VAL A 224 2.51 13.40 3.09
C VAL A 224 3.53 14.46 3.47
N ARG A 225 3.77 14.61 4.77
CA ARG A 225 4.81 15.49 5.33
C ARG A 225 5.78 14.66 6.16
N GLU A 226 7.06 14.74 5.82
CA GLU A 226 8.14 14.10 6.58
C GLU A 226 8.89 15.16 7.39
N THR A 227 8.92 15.01 8.71
CA THR A 227 9.62 15.91 9.66
C THR A 227 10.69 15.16 10.43
N LYS A 228 11.72 15.87 10.89
CA LYS A 228 12.70 15.29 11.82
C LYS A 228 12.09 15.10 13.19
N ILE A 229 12.45 14.01 13.88
CA ILE A 229 11.97 13.76 15.24
C ILE A 229 12.58 14.69 16.28
N ASP A 230 13.83 15.10 16.09
CA ASP A 230 14.55 16.04 16.96
C ASP A 230 14.22 17.51 16.68
N ASP A 231 13.71 17.82 15.49
CA ASP A 231 13.12 19.12 15.15
C ASP A 231 11.79 18.96 14.37
N PRO A 232 10.64 18.87 15.07
CA PRO A 232 9.34 18.70 14.44
C PRO A 232 8.89 19.86 13.54
N ASN A 233 9.54 21.03 13.61
CA ASN A 233 9.25 22.17 12.74
C ASN A 233 10.01 22.09 11.41
N GLU A 234 11.05 21.26 11.32
CA GLU A 234 11.83 21.05 10.11
C GLU A 234 11.14 20.01 9.22
N VAL A 235 10.44 20.48 8.18
CA VAL A 235 9.90 19.62 7.12
C VAL A 235 11.04 19.25 6.16
N ILE A 236 11.40 17.97 6.14
CA ILE A 236 12.47 17.42 5.30
C ILE A 236 11.96 17.17 3.88
N ARG A 237 10.73 16.67 3.77
CA ARG A 237 10.11 16.30 2.50
C ARG A 237 8.61 16.50 2.59
N GLN A 238 8.01 16.93 1.49
CA GLN A 238 6.56 16.92 1.33
C GLN A 238 6.23 16.44 -0.08
N TYR A 239 5.29 15.50 -0.18
CA TYR A 239 4.80 14.99 -1.45
C TYR A 239 3.29 14.75 -1.37
N LEU A 240 2.69 14.49 -2.52
CA LEU A 240 1.26 14.31 -2.64
C LEU A 240 1.01 13.08 -3.51
N ASN A 241 0.09 12.26 -3.04
CA ASN A 241 -0.48 11.11 -3.72
C ASN A 241 -1.94 11.43 -4.04
N ILE A 242 -2.51 10.72 -4.99
CA ILE A 242 -3.87 10.95 -5.47
C ILE A 242 -4.66 9.66 -5.37
N ILE A 243 -5.94 9.77 -5.01
CA ILE A 243 -6.85 8.64 -4.89
C ILE A 243 -8.01 8.91 -5.83
N TYR A 244 -8.25 8.02 -6.79
CA TYR A 244 -9.39 8.13 -7.70
C TYR A 244 -10.65 7.53 -7.07
N ILE A 245 -11.64 8.38 -6.81
CA ILE A 245 -12.84 8.08 -6.02
C ILE A 245 -14.14 8.19 -6.81
N HIS A 246 -14.08 8.44 -8.12
CA HIS A 246 -15.31 8.60 -8.91
C HIS A 246 -16.05 7.26 -9.07
N LYS A 247 -15.29 6.18 -9.31
CA LYS A 247 -15.80 4.84 -9.66
C LYS A 247 -14.99 3.76 -8.96
N GLU A 248 -15.60 2.59 -8.76
CA GLU A 248 -14.92 1.44 -8.16
C GLU A 248 -13.86 0.89 -9.11
N PHE A 249 -12.70 0.55 -8.55
CA PHE A 249 -11.60 -0.05 -9.25
C PHE A 249 -11.80 -1.55 -9.39
N ILE A 250 -11.91 -2.05 -10.63
CA ILE A 250 -12.27 -3.45 -10.90
C ILE A 250 -11.05 -4.31 -11.26
N LYS A 251 -10.09 -3.75 -12.02
CA LYS A 251 -8.89 -4.46 -12.48
C LYS A 251 -7.71 -4.39 -11.50
N PHE A 252 -7.99 -4.43 -10.20
CA PHE A 252 -6.94 -4.35 -9.17
C PHE A 252 -5.92 -5.50 -9.24
N ALA A 253 -6.32 -6.69 -9.72
CA ALA A 253 -5.41 -7.83 -9.83
C ALA A 253 -4.41 -7.65 -10.97
N SER A 254 -4.89 -7.34 -12.18
CA SER A 254 -4.02 -7.20 -13.36
C SER A 254 -3.15 -5.96 -13.33
N VAL A 255 -3.56 -4.93 -12.58
CA VAL A 255 -2.82 -3.67 -12.43
C VAL A 255 -2.00 -3.66 -11.13
N THR A 256 -2.66 -3.56 -9.97
CA THR A 256 -1.98 -3.30 -8.68
C THR A 256 -1.29 -4.52 -8.09
N GLU A 257 -1.96 -5.69 -8.07
CA GLU A 257 -1.33 -6.92 -7.55
C GLU A 257 -0.12 -7.30 -8.42
N LYS A 258 -0.27 -7.19 -9.75
CA LYS A 258 0.83 -7.40 -10.71
C LYS A 258 1.97 -6.42 -10.52
N ARG A 259 1.68 -5.12 -10.36
CA ARG A 259 2.67 -4.08 -10.02
C ARG A 259 3.43 -4.44 -8.73
N SER A 260 2.75 -4.97 -7.72
CA SER A 260 3.37 -5.41 -6.46
C SER A 260 4.37 -6.56 -6.64
N CYS A 261 4.12 -7.49 -7.57
CA CYS A 261 5.09 -8.52 -7.93
C CYS A 261 6.37 -7.93 -8.53
N ILE A 262 6.25 -6.85 -9.32
CA ILE A 262 7.39 -6.21 -10.01
C ILE A 262 8.17 -5.28 -9.07
N PHE A 263 7.50 -4.63 -8.12
CA PHE A 263 8.11 -3.61 -7.25
C PHE A 263 9.35 -4.07 -6.49
N SER A 264 10.47 -3.35 -6.56
CA SER A 264 11.76 -3.85 -6.06
C SER A 264 11.84 -4.01 -4.53
N LEU A 265 10.94 -3.39 -3.77
CA LEU A 265 10.86 -3.53 -2.32
C LEU A 265 9.85 -4.61 -1.93
N LYS A 266 10.32 -5.64 -1.22
CA LYS A 266 9.48 -6.68 -0.62
C LYS A 266 9.40 -6.51 0.89
N SER A 267 8.23 -6.73 1.45
CA SER A 267 7.97 -6.53 2.87
C SER A 267 7.06 -7.60 3.46
N TYR A 268 7.33 -7.90 4.72
CA TYR A 268 6.52 -8.71 5.60
C TYR A 268 6.26 -7.91 6.87
N VAL A 269 5.00 -7.65 7.22
CA VAL A 269 4.65 -6.79 8.36
C VAL A 269 3.54 -7.39 9.20
N ILE A 270 3.87 -7.64 10.46
CA ILE A 270 2.94 -8.01 11.52
C ILE A 270 2.42 -6.72 12.15
N ARG A 271 1.10 -6.62 12.31
CA ARG A 271 0.41 -5.47 12.90
C ARG A 271 -0.33 -5.89 14.17
N ASN A 272 -0.61 -4.91 15.01
CA ASN A 272 -1.64 -4.98 16.02
C ASN A 272 -2.71 -3.92 15.73
N ARG A 273 -3.67 -3.74 16.65
CA ARG A 273 -4.72 -2.72 16.57
C ARG A 273 -4.23 -1.26 16.48
N LYS A 274 -2.94 -0.99 16.63
CA LYS A 274 -2.33 0.35 16.52
C LYS A 274 -1.46 0.53 15.28
N GLY A 275 -1.16 -0.54 14.54
CA GLY A 275 -0.30 -0.52 13.36
C GLY A 275 0.85 -1.53 13.43
N ALA A 276 1.90 -1.28 12.64
CA ALA A 276 3.04 -2.18 12.48
C ALA A 276 3.91 -2.33 13.74
N VAL A 277 4.10 -3.57 14.20
CA VAL A 277 4.86 -3.91 15.42
C VAL A 277 6.12 -4.72 15.15
N ALA A 278 6.12 -5.54 14.11
CA ALA A 278 7.26 -6.37 13.74
C ALA A 278 7.23 -6.73 12.26
N GLY A 279 8.36 -7.15 11.71
CA GLY A 279 8.45 -7.53 10.32
C GLY A 279 9.86 -7.45 9.76
N PHE A 280 9.94 -7.60 8.45
CA PHE A 280 11.17 -7.47 7.71
C PHE A 280 10.91 -6.99 6.29
N TYR A 281 11.89 -6.35 5.68
CA TYR A 281 11.82 -5.92 4.28
C TYR A 281 13.18 -6.04 3.61
N SER A 282 13.17 -6.13 2.29
CA SER A 282 14.34 -6.29 1.43
C SER A 282 14.18 -5.51 0.14
N TRP A 283 15.24 -4.82 -0.27
CA TRP A 283 15.39 -4.28 -1.62
C TRP A 283 16.16 -5.28 -2.48
N ILE A 284 15.61 -5.65 -3.64
CA ILE A 284 16.21 -6.62 -4.57
C ILE A 284 17.64 -6.19 -4.95
N GLU A 285 17.82 -4.96 -5.40
CA GLU A 285 19.12 -4.42 -5.85
C GLU A 285 20.18 -4.42 -4.74
N GLU A 286 19.79 -4.12 -3.50
CA GLU A 286 20.72 -4.06 -2.37
C GLU A 286 21.04 -5.44 -1.77
N LYS A 287 20.27 -6.48 -2.12
CA LYS A 287 20.32 -7.82 -1.49
C LYS A 287 20.34 -7.75 0.04
N ASN A 288 19.64 -6.74 0.59
CA ASN A 288 19.63 -6.45 2.02
C ASN A 288 18.50 -7.20 2.73
N LEU A 289 18.56 -7.28 4.05
CA LEU A 289 17.46 -7.74 4.88
C LEU A 289 17.40 -6.86 6.12
N THR A 290 16.38 -6.02 6.21
CA THR A 290 16.14 -5.22 7.42
C THR A 290 15.03 -5.87 8.24
N ILE A 291 15.35 -6.27 9.46
CA ILE A 291 14.41 -6.86 10.41
C ILE A 291 14.10 -5.85 11.50
N PHE A 292 12.83 -5.68 11.82
CA PHE A 292 12.38 -4.80 12.89
C PHE A 292 11.35 -5.48 13.80
N TYR A 293 11.32 -5.06 15.05
CA TYR A 293 10.34 -5.48 16.04
C TYR A 293 10.32 -4.48 17.20
N GLU A 294 9.23 -4.44 17.96
CA GLU A 294 9.17 -3.70 19.20
C GLU A 294 9.76 -4.49 20.36
N GLU A 295 10.45 -3.82 21.29
CA GLU A 295 10.94 -4.40 22.52
C GLU A 295 10.94 -3.30 23.59
N ASN A 296 10.28 -3.54 24.72
CA ASN A 296 10.13 -2.55 25.80
C ASN A 296 9.57 -1.20 25.32
N GLY A 297 8.58 -1.23 24.42
CA GLY A 297 7.94 -0.04 23.87
C GLY A 297 8.81 0.77 22.90
N LYS A 298 9.95 0.22 22.44
CA LYS A 298 10.83 0.85 21.47
C LYS A 298 11.01 -0.03 20.24
N ARG A 299 10.96 0.58 19.05
CA ARG A 299 11.29 -0.12 17.80
C ARG A 299 12.79 -0.38 17.71
N ILE A 300 13.14 -1.65 17.56
CA ILE A 300 14.48 -2.13 17.20
C ILE A 300 14.48 -2.43 15.70
N SER A 301 15.57 -2.06 15.02
CA SER A 301 15.78 -2.33 13.60
C SER A 301 17.23 -2.74 13.41
N LYS A 302 17.45 -3.84 12.70
CA LYS A 302 18.78 -4.35 12.34
C LYS A 302 18.83 -4.65 10.85
N LYS A 303 19.92 -4.23 10.19
CA LYS A 303 20.17 -4.47 8.76
C LYS A 303 21.20 -5.58 8.63
N PHE A 304 20.91 -6.54 7.78
CA PHE A 304 21.74 -7.70 7.44
C PHE A 304 21.88 -7.78 5.92
N HIS A 305 22.79 -8.62 5.44
CA HIS A 305 22.77 -9.09 4.06
C HIS A 305 21.89 -10.33 3.94
N ILE A 306 21.27 -10.58 2.79
CA ILE A 306 20.44 -11.79 2.59
C ILE A 306 21.24 -13.11 2.70
N ASN A 307 22.57 -13.04 2.67
CA ASN A 307 23.43 -14.21 2.87
C ASN A 307 23.62 -14.57 4.34
N ASP A 308 23.26 -13.66 5.24
CA ASP A 308 23.39 -13.84 6.68
C ASP A 308 22.24 -14.67 7.27
N LEU A 309 21.34 -15.23 6.45
CA LEU A 309 20.17 -16.00 6.93
C LEU A 309 20.52 -17.10 7.93
N ASN A 310 21.70 -17.72 7.80
CA ASN A 310 22.17 -18.78 8.69
C ASN A 310 22.85 -18.26 9.97
N GLN A 311 23.04 -16.94 10.12
CA GLN A 311 23.70 -16.35 11.28
C GLN A 311 22.79 -16.44 12.52
N PRO A 312 23.33 -16.79 13.70
CA PRO A 312 22.55 -16.90 14.94
C PRO A 312 21.79 -15.61 15.28
N GLU A 313 22.34 -14.45 14.94
CA GLU A 313 21.71 -13.15 15.18
C GLU A 313 20.45 -12.94 14.33
N VAL A 314 20.47 -13.36 13.06
CA VAL A 314 19.29 -13.28 12.16
C VAL A 314 18.20 -14.20 12.69
N HIS A 315 18.52 -15.43 13.06
CA HIS A 315 17.58 -16.36 13.68
C HIS A 315 16.97 -15.78 14.96
N CYS A 316 17.77 -15.12 15.81
CA CYS A 316 17.29 -14.46 17.02
C CYS A 316 16.28 -13.35 16.69
N CYS A 317 16.56 -12.52 15.67
CA CYS A 317 15.65 -11.46 15.26
C CYS A 317 14.35 -12.02 14.66
N LEU A 318 14.42 -13.03 13.79
CA LEU A 318 13.24 -13.66 13.20
C LEU A 318 12.36 -14.36 14.25
N LYS A 319 12.96 -14.97 15.28
CA LYS A 319 12.20 -15.49 16.44
C LYS A 319 11.42 -14.39 17.15
N LYS A 320 12.03 -13.21 17.33
CA LYS A 320 11.35 -12.06 17.95
C LYS A 320 10.20 -11.56 17.08
N VAL A 321 10.37 -11.52 15.75
CA VAL A 321 9.27 -11.21 14.83
C VAL A 321 8.15 -12.25 14.95
N ALA A 322 8.48 -13.54 14.92
CA ALA A 322 7.48 -14.61 15.00
C ALA A 322 6.67 -14.60 16.30
N ALA A 323 7.25 -14.12 17.40
CA ALA A 323 6.56 -13.97 18.68
C ALA A 323 5.40 -12.94 18.64
N TYR A 324 5.32 -12.10 17.60
CA TYR A 324 4.19 -11.18 17.39
C TYR A 324 3.05 -11.77 16.56
N SER A 325 3.25 -12.91 15.90
CA SER A 325 2.20 -13.55 15.10
C SER A 325 1.11 -14.12 16.01
N LEU A 326 -0.17 -13.85 15.69
CA LEU A 326 -1.32 -14.39 16.45
C LEU A 326 -1.40 -15.92 16.37
N GLU A 327 -1.16 -16.48 15.18
CA GLU A 327 -0.99 -17.91 15.03
C GLU A 327 0.47 -18.27 15.33
N PRO A 328 0.75 -19.33 16.10
CA PRO A 328 2.12 -19.81 16.34
C PRO A 328 2.78 -20.23 15.02
N LYS A 329 3.38 -19.28 14.32
CA LYS A 329 4.20 -19.55 13.14
C LYS A 329 5.50 -20.14 13.65
N ASP A 330 5.80 -21.37 13.21
CA ASP A 330 7.17 -21.84 13.31
C ASP A 330 8.02 -21.00 12.35
N TYR A 331 8.81 -20.11 12.93
CA TYR A 331 9.68 -19.19 12.18
C TYR A 331 10.65 -19.95 11.25
N GLN A 332 10.98 -21.21 11.56
CA GLN A 332 11.86 -22.02 10.74
C GLN A 332 11.18 -22.46 9.44
N THR A 333 9.93 -22.89 9.52
CA THR A 333 9.21 -23.39 8.34
C THR A 333 8.48 -22.29 7.58
N SER A 334 8.20 -21.14 8.22
CA SER A 334 7.56 -19.98 7.58
C SER A 334 8.57 -18.96 7.05
N PHE A 335 9.24 -18.23 7.95
CA PHE A 335 10.09 -17.09 7.57
C PHE A 335 11.42 -17.49 6.93
N LEU A 336 12.09 -18.54 7.43
CA LEU A 336 13.34 -18.97 6.81
C LEU A 336 13.12 -19.60 5.44
N THR A 337 12.03 -20.34 5.23
CA THR A 337 11.66 -20.89 3.91
C THR A 337 11.45 -19.77 2.91
N ILE A 338 10.53 -18.84 3.18
CA ILE A 338 10.22 -17.75 2.24
C ILE A 338 11.44 -16.85 1.97
N LEU A 339 12.27 -16.57 2.98
CA LEU A 339 13.49 -15.80 2.78
C LEU A 339 14.57 -16.58 2.03
N SER A 340 14.60 -17.91 2.14
CA SER A 340 15.53 -18.76 1.38
C SER A 340 15.14 -18.83 -0.10
N ASP A 341 13.86 -18.96 -0.39
CA ASP A 341 13.32 -18.94 -1.76
C ASP A 341 13.51 -17.54 -2.38
N TYR A 342 13.22 -16.48 -1.61
CA TYR A 342 13.52 -15.11 -2.00
C TYR A 342 15.02 -14.94 -2.30
N ARG A 343 15.91 -15.41 -1.42
CA ARG A 343 17.35 -15.37 -1.66
C ARG A 343 17.74 -16.07 -2.96
N GLN A 344 17.11 -17.19 -3.30
CA GLN A 344 17.41 -17.90 -4.56
C GLN A 344 17.11 -17.03 -5.77
N SER A 345 16.01 -16.26 -5.76
CA SER A 345 15.71 -15.33 -6.86
C SER A 345 16.78 -14.25 -7.03
N LEU A 346 17.38 -13.76 -5.94
CA LEU A 346 18.41 -12.71 -5.97
C LEU A 346 19.75 -13.13 -6.60
N TYR A 347 19.90 -14.41 -6.94
CA TYR A 347 21.07 -14.94 -7.64
C TYR A 347 20.81 -15.21 -9.12
N ASP A 348 19.57 -15.04 -9.57
CA ASP A 348 19.27 -14.88 -10.99
C ASP A 348 19.53 -13.42 -11.37
N GLU A 349 20.79 -13.12 -11.69
CA GLU A 349 21.26 -11.75 -11.92
C GLU A 349 20.57 -11.09 -13.12
N GLU A 350 20.26 -11.86 -14.17
CA GLU A 350 19.52 -11.39 -15.34
C GLU A 350 18.09 -11.03 -14.96
N PHE A 351 17.38 -11.93 -14.27
CA PHE A 351 16.03 -11.66 -13.78
C PHE A 351 15.96 -10.43 -12.87
N CYS A 352 16.85 -10.32 -11.88
CA CYS A 352 16.83 -9.20 -10.95
C CYS A 352 17.18 -7.87 -11.63
N PHE A 353 18.16 -7.87 -12.54
CA PHE A 353 18.50 -6.68 -13.31
C PHE A 353 17.30 -6.22 -14.14
N ASP A 354 16.74 -7.12 -14.96
CA ASP A 354 15.61 -6.79 -15.83
C ASP A 354 14.38 -6.34 -15.03
N LEU A 355 14.08 -7.00 -13.90
CA LEU A 355 12.93 -6.65 -13.07
C LEU A 355 13.08 -5.25 -12.46
N CYS A 356 14.27 -4.92 -11.97
CA CYS A 356 14.54 -3.61 -11.38
C CYS A 356 14.57 -2.49 -12.43
N GLU A 357 15.05 -2.77 -13.65
CA GLU A 357 14.96 -1.80 -14.76
C GLU A 357 13.51 -1.60 -15.21
N ILE A 358 12.70 -2.65 -15.27
CA ILE A 358 11.25 -2.54 -15.52
C ILE A 358 10.57 -1.74 -14.42
N ASP A 359 10.90 -1.99 -13.15
CA ASP A 359 10.36 -1.25 -12.01
C ASP A 359 10.67 0.26 -12.10
N LYS A 360 11.92 0.61 -12.44
CA LYS A 360 12.31 2.02 -12.67
C LYS A 360 11.58 2.63 -13.85
N TRP A 361 11.48 1.91 -14.96
CA TRP A 361 10.77 2.37 -16.16
C TRP A 361 9.27 2.61 -15.91
N ILE A 362 8.64 1.87 -15.00
CA ILE A 362 7.25 2.09 -14.59
C ILE A 362 7.10 3.42 -13.82
N GLU A 363 8.12 3.83 -13.07
CA GLU A 363 8.12 5.01 -12.17
C GLU A 363 8.55 6.32 -12.85
N GLU A 364 9.19 6.22 -14.02
CA GLU A 364 9.66 7.35 -14.85
C GLU A 364 8.62 7.79 -15.89
#